data_AF-A0A0W7TJA5-F1
#
_entry.id   AF-A0A0W7TJA5-F1
#
_cell.length_a   1.000
_cell.length_b   1.000
_cell.length_c   1.000
_cell.angle_alpha   90.00
_cell.angle_beta   90.00
_cell.angle_gamma   90.00
#
_symmetry.space_group_name_H-M   'P 1'
#
loop_
_entity.id
_entity.type
_entity.pdbx_description
1 polymer ?
#
loop_
_entity_poly.entity_id
_entity_poly.type
_entity_poly.pdbx_seq_one_letter_code
_entity_poly.pdbx_strand_id
1 'polypeptide(L)'
;MEIAVDDDVRKMVEESGEDYRICTACLGPALVPVSVKSPKASDEVIPLGNGRKIFVSRVQARYVTRITMDMLYDEEEIDSCPAFYAYSEKKHSQE
;
A
#
# COMPACT_ATOMS: atom_id res chain seq x y z
N MET A 1 5.13 -2.82 18.84
CA MET A 1 5.96 -3.62 17.91
C MET A 1 6.33 -2.70 16.78
N GLU A 2 7.58 -2.72 16.34
CA GLU A 2 8.01 -1.96 15.17
C GLU A 2 7.82 -2.84 13.93
N ILE A 3 7.19 -2.30 12.88
CA ILE A 3 6.99 -2.99 11.62
C ILE A 3 8.24 -2.82 10.78
N ALA A 4 8.94 -3.92 10.48
CA ALA A 4 10.10 -3.90 9.61
C ALA A 4 9.68 -3.65 8.14
N VAL A 5 10.54 -3.03 7.35
CA VAL A 5 10.35 -2.83 5.91
C VAL A 5 11.61 -3.29 5.19
N ASP A 6 11.45 -4.21 4.26
CA ASP A 6 12.56 -4.77 3.48
C ASP A 6 13.18 -3.72 2.55
N ASP A 7 14.48 -3.85 2.31
CA ASP A 7 15.24 -2.85 1.56
C ASP A 7 14.77 -2.70 0.11
N ASP A 8 14.25 -3.77 -0.49
CA ASP A 8 13.67 -3.75 -1.83
C ASP A 8 12.34 -2.98 -1.87
N VAL A 9 11.48 -3.14 -0.87
CA VAL A 9 10.26 -2.34 -0.70
C VAL A 9 10.62 -0.87 -0.48
N ARG A 10 11.60 -0.58 0.39
CA ARG A 10 12.08 0.79 0.61
C ARG A 10 12.51 1.41 -0.70
N LYS A 11 13.41 0.75 -1.42
CA LYS A 11 13.92 1.21 -2.72
C LYS A 11 12.80 1.42 -3.73
N MET A 12 11.87 0.48 -3.86
CA MET A 12 10.73 0.58 -4.77
C MET A 12 9.87 1.81 -4.46
N VAL A 13 9.48 2.01 -3.19
CA VAL A 13 8.68 3.18 -2.79
C VAL A 13 9.45 4.47 -3.04
N GLU A 14 10.75 4.48 -2.73
CA GLU A 14 11.61 5.64 -2.93
C GLU A 14 11.75 6.02 -4.42
N GLU A 15 11.88 5.02 -5.31
CA GLU A 15 11.99 5.19 -6.76
C GLU A 15 10.65 5.53 -7.44
N SER A 16 9.52 5.08 -6.87
CA SER A 16 8.19 5.31 -7.44
C SER A 16 7.77 6.79 -7.47
N GLY A 17 8.34 7.61 -6.59
CA GLY A 17 7.93 9.00 -6.43
C GLY A 17 6.56 9.19 -5.75
N GLU A 18 5.93 8.15 -5.21
CA GLU A 18 4.65 8.22 -4.49
C GLU A 18 4.72 7.52 -3.12
N ASP A 19 3.84 7.92 -2.20
CA ASP A 19 3.64 7.20 -0.94
C ASP A 19 2.80 5.93 -1.18
N TYR A 20 2.94 4.96 -0.29
CA TYR A 20 2.22 3.68 -0.39
C TYR A 20 1.42 3.38 0.86
N ARG A 21 0.48 2.43 0.74
CA ARG A 21 -0.38 2.02 1.83
C ARG A 21 -0.52 0.50 1.89
N ILE A 22 -0.28 -0.06 3.07
CA ILE A 22 -0.72 -1.40 3.45
C ILE A 22 -2.18 -1.35 3.90
N CYS A 23 -3.04 -2.09 3.22
CA CYS A 23 -4.44 -2.25 3.58
C CYS A 23 -4.89 -3.71 3.47
N THR A 24 -6.18 -3.96 3.71
CA THR A 24 -6.74 -5.33 3.69
C THR A 24 -7.38 -5.58 2.34
N ALA A 25 -6.93 -6.65 1.68
CA ALA A 25 -7.51 -7.16 0.45
C ALA A 25 -7.90 -8.63 0.61
N CYS A 26 -8.52 -9.21 -0.42
CA CYS A 26 -9.05 -10.58 -0.37
C CYS A 26 -7.97 -11.65 -0.17
N LEU A 27 -6.74 -11.42 -0.66
CA LEU A 27 -5.64 -12.39 -0.62
C LEU A 27 -4.61 -12.11 0.48
N GLY A 28 -4.81 -11.06 1.29
CA GLY A 28 -3.90 -10.69 2.36
C GLY A 28 -3.68 -9.18 2.51
N PRO A 29 -2.58 -8.77 3.17
CA PRO A 29 -2.13 -7.39 3.18
C PRO A 29 -1.77 -6.96 1.75
N ALA A 30 -2.32 -5.84 1.31
CA ALA A 30 -2.03 -5.26 0.01
C ALA A 30 -1.26 -3.95 0.19
N LEU A 31 -0.06 -3.88 -0.39
CA LEU A 31 0.75 -2.69 -0.56
C LEU A 31 0.37 -2.06 -1.91
N VAL A 32 -0.28 -0.91 -1.86
CA VAL A 32 -0.74 -0.18 -3.05
C VAL A 32 -0.35 1.30 -2.97
N PRO A 33 -0.19 2.01 -4.10
CA PRO A 33 -0.02 3.46 -4.10
C PRO A 33 -1.17 4.19 -3.40
N VAL A 34 -0.90 5.36 -2.79
CA VAL A 34 -1.96 6.15 -2.14
C VAL A 34 -2.99 6.72 -3.12
N SER A 35 -2.65 6.81 -4.41
CA SER A 35 -3.55 7.08 -5.54
C SER A 35 -4.60 5.99 -5.75
N VAL A 36 -4.24 4.72 -5.51
CA VAL A 36 -5.18 3.58 -5.50
C VAL A 36 -6.03 3.61 -4.24
N LYS A 37 -5.39 3.79 -3.07
CA LYS A 37 -6.09 3.80 -1.79
C LYS A 37 -5.51 4.82 -0.82
N SER A 38 -6.17 5.97 -0.72
CA SER A 38 -5.73 7.07 0.14
C SER A 38 -5.60 6.67 1.61
N PRO A 39 -4.61 7.22 2.35
CA PRO A 39 -4.38 6.91 3.75
C PRO A 39 -5.55 7.39 4.63
N LYS A 40 -5.70 6.78 5.81
CA LYS A 40 -6.62 7.25 6.85
C LYS A 40 -5.85 7.86 8.01
N ALA A 41 -6.46 8.81 8.71
CA ALA A 41 -5.86 9.45 9.89
C ALA A 41 -5.51 8.48 11.03
N SER A 42 -6.09 7.28 11.03
CA SER A 42 -5.81 6.23 12.00
C SER A 42 -4.74 5.23 11.57
N ASP A 43 -4.19 5.37 10.37
CA ASP A 43 -3.11 4.52 9.88
C ASP A 43 -1.82 4.84 10.63
N GLU A 44 -1.01 3.81 10.88
CA GLU A 44 0.36 3.99 11.38
C GLU A 44 1.25 4.47 10.23
N VAL A 45 2.20 5.35 10.52
CA VAL A 45 3.06 5.97 9.50
C VAL A 45 4.48 5.48 9.66
N ILE A 46 5.01 4.84 8.63
CA ILE A 46 6.41 4.43 8.56
C ILE A 46 7.15 5.41 7.63
N PRO A 47 7.97 6.33 8.17
CA PRO A 47 8.77 7.21 7.35
C PRO A 47 9.92 6.44 6.68
N LEU A 48 10.20 6.77 5.42
CA LEU A 48 11.37 6.31 4.66
C LEU A 48 12.43 7.42 4.54
N GLY A 49 13.60 7.08 4.01
CA GLY A 49 14.78 7.97 4.05
C GLY A 49 14.62 9.24 3.23
N ASN A 50 13.91 9.17 2.10
CA ASN A 50 13.72 10.30 1.17
C ASN A 50 12.44 11.13 1.44
N GLY A 51 11.82 10.97 2.60
CA GLY A 51 10.56 11.64 2.94
C GLY A 51 9.30 10.99 2.36
N ARG A 52 9.42 9.87 1.63
CA ARG A 52 8.31 8.96 1.35
C ARG A 52 7.81 8.28 2.62
N LYS A 53 6.57 7.80 2.58
CA LYS A 53 5.92 7.12 3.70
C LYS A 53 5.22 5.86 3.22
N ILE A 54 5.19 4.86 4.11
CA ILE A 54 4.24 3.75 4.02
C ILE A 54 3.21 3.92 5.13
N PHE A 55 1.95 4.02 4.75
CA PHE A 55 0.82 4.06 5.66
C PHE A 55 0.33 2.63 5.93
N VAL A 56 0.26 2.21 7.19
CA VAL A 56 -0.24 0.88 7.55
C VAL A 56 -1.62 1.03 8.17
N SER A 57 -2.63 0.45 7.52
CA SER A 57 -3.99 0.38 8.05
C SER A 57 -3.98 -0.06 9.52
N ARG A 58 -4.71 0.65 10.39
CA ARG A 58 -4.85 0.28 11.82
C ARG A 58 -5.25 -1.19 12.04
N VAL A 59 -5.96 -1.79 11.07
CA VAL A 59 -6.33 -3.20 11.10
C VAL A 59 -5.10 -4.08 10.85
N GLN A 60 -4.30 -3.74 9.83
CA GLN A 60 -3.11 -4.50 9.43
C GLN A 60 -1.93 -4.31 10.38
N ALA A 61 -1.79 -3.13 10.99
CA ALA A 61 -0.72 -2.85 11.95
C ALA A 61 -0.72 -3.78 13.19
N ARG A 62 -1.83 -4.48 13.44
CA ARG A 62 -1.95 -5.50 14.50
C ARG A 62 -1.35 -6.85 14.14
N TYR A 63 -1.13 -7.11 12.85
CA TYR A 63 -0.78 -8.43 12.32
C TYR A 63 0.49 -8.41 11.47
N VAL A 64 0.77 -7.29 10.78
CA VAL A 64 1.96 -7.12 9.95
C VAL A 64 3.14 -6.77 10.83
N THR A 65 4.19 -7.58 10.80
CA THR A 65 5.46 -7.34 11.48
C THR A 65 6.60 -7.00 10.53
N ARG A 66 6.44 -7.28 9.24
CA ARG A 66 7.43 -7.05 8.17
C ARG A 66 6.69 -6.77 6.87
N ILE A 67 7.10 -5.76 6.13
CA ILE A 67 6.57 -5.38 4.82
C ILE A 67 7.56 -5.85 3.76
N THR A 68 7.07 -6.65 2.83
CA THR A 68 7.83 -7.38 1.82
C THR A 68 7.21 -7.20 0.43
N MET A 69 7.98 -7.49 -0.62
CA MET A 69 7.53 -7.28 -2.02
C MET A 69 6.36 -8.18 -2.44
N ASP A 70 6.12 -9.33 -1.79
CA ASP A 70 4.93 -10.17 -2.04
C ASP A 70 3.61 -9.50 -1.64
N MET A 71 3.67 -8.41 -0.89
CA MET A 71 2.48 -7.61 -0.58
C MET A 71 2.17 -6.59 -1.69
N LEU A 72 3.09 -6.31 -2.61
CA LEU A 72 2.88 -5.35 -3.70
C LEU A 72 1.85 -5.89 -4.68
N TYR A 73 0.74 -5.18 -4.82
CA TYR A 73 -0.30 -5.54 -5.78
C TYR A 73 0.01 -4.93 -7.15
N ASP A 74 -0.10 -5.74 -8.20
CA ASP A 74 -0.06 -5.29 -9.58
C ASP A 74 -1.41 -4.75 -10.09
N GLU A 75 -1.47 -4.28 -11.34
CA GLU A 75 -2.69 -3.71 -11.91
C GLU A 75 -3.84 -4.73 -12.01
N GLU A 76 -3.55 -5.98 -12.35
CA GLU A 76 -4.57 -7.03 -12.49
C GLU A 76 -5.16 -7.40 -11.11
N GLU A 77 -4.31 -7.46 -10.09
CA GLU A 77 -4.72 -7.67 -8.70
C GLU A 77 -5.53 -6.48 -8.16
N ILE A 78 -5.19 -5.26 -8.56
CA ILE A 78 -5.97 -4.07 -8.19
C ILE A 78 -7.36 -4.12 -8.84
N ASP A 79 -7.44 -4.36 -10.14
CA ASP A 79 -8.70 -4.31 -10.90
C ASP A 79 -9.66 -5.45 -10.55
N SER A 80 -9.12 -6.59 -10.13
CA SER A 80 -9.91 -7.74 -9.70
C SER A 80 -10.39 -7.64 -8.23
N CYS A 81 -9.86 -6.71 -7.43
CA CYS A 81 -10.15 -6.66 -6.00
C CYS A 81 -11.28 -5.67 -5.63
N PRO A 82 -12.36 -6.12 -4.96
CA PRO A 82 -13.45 -5.24 -4.51
C PRO A 82 -13.02 -4.10 -3.59
N ALA A 83 -11.88 -4.21 -2.92
CA ALA A 83 -11.33 -3.15 -2.08
C ALA A 83 -10.92 -1.91 -2.90
N PHE A 84 -10.72 -2.05 -4.21
CA PHE A 84 -10.19 -1.04 -5.11
C PHE A 84 -11.10 -0.69 -6.30
N TYR A 85 -12.31 -1.26 -6.42
CA TYR A 85 -13.22 -0.98 -7.55
C TYR A 85 -13.51 0.52 -7.75
N ALA A 86 -13.67 1.29 -6.67
CA ALA A 86 -13.88 2.74 -6.78
C ALA A 86 -12.69 3.49 -7.41
N TYR A 87 -11.50 2.91 -7.39
CA TYR A 87 -10.33 3.41 -8.13
C TYR A 87 -10.37 2.93 -9.58
N SER A 88 -10.52 1.63 -9.82
CA SER A 88 -10.53 1.03 -11.17
C SER A 88 -11.64 1.60 -12.06
N GLU A 89 -12.85 1.77 -11.53
CA GLU A 89 -13.97 2.41 -12.26
C GLU A 89 -13.62 3.85 -12.70
N LYS A 90 -12.93 4.62 -11.84
CA LYS A 90 -12.51 5.98 -12.17
C LYS A 90 -11.36 6.01 -13.17
N LYS A 91 -10.42 5.04 -13.09
CA LYS A 91 -9.30 4.90 -14.03
C LYS A 91 -9.85 4.69 -15.44
N HIS A 92 -10.73 3.70 -15.62
CA HIS A 92 -11.30 3.36 -16.93
C HIS A 92 -12.33 4.36 -17.47
N SER A 93 -12.92 5.21 -16.62
CA SER A 93 -13.82 6.29 -17.09
C SER A 93 -13.07 7.48 -17.69
N GLN A 94 -11.74 7.52 -17.57
CA GLN A 94 -10.87 8.59 -18.05
C GLN A 94 -10.02 8.19 -19.26
N GLU A 95 -10.16 6.95 -19.74
CA GLU A 95 -9.55 6.39 -20.96
C GLU A 95 -10.53 6.48 -22.14
#